data_AF-A0AAU2SI85-F1
#
_entry.id   AF-A0AAU2SI85-F1
#
_cell.length_a   1.000
_cell.length_b   1.000
_cell.length_c   1.000
_cell.angle_alpha   90.00
_cell.angle_beta   90.00
_cell.angle_gamma   90.00
#
_symmetry.space_group_name_H-M   'P 1'
#
loop_
_entity.id
_entity.type
_entity.pdbx_description
1 polymer ?
#
loop_
_entity_poly.entity_id
_entity_poly.type
_entity_poly.pdbx_seq_one_letter_code
_entity_poly.pdbx_strand_id
1 'polypeptide(L)' 'MLEGIDYWKELRESPSQMKICVAIFANVLELDERGEPVNEKHAERRAAAWLYRYCTGELPPGEPDIEPWEYQLH' A
#
# COMPACT_ATOMS: atom_id res chain seq x y z
N MET A 1 -1.61 -11.80 -3.73
CA MET A 1 -1.11 -10.61 -4.47
C MET A 1 0.40 -10.59 -4.49
N LEU A 2 1.07 -10.59 -3.33
CA LEU A 2 2.55 -10.53 -3.23
C LEU A 2 3.24 -11.91 -3.22
N GLU A 3 2.56 -12.95 -3.68
CA GLU A 3 3.11 -14.30 -3.64
C GLU A 3 4.29 -14.42 -4.61
N GLY A 4 5.43 -14.93 -4.14
CA GLY A 4 6.66 -15.03 -4.92
C GLY A 4 7.47 -13.72 -5.05
N ILE A 5 7.03 -12.62 -4.42
CA ILE A 5 7.74 -11.34 -4.42
C ILE A 5 8.50 -11.18 -3.09
N ASP A 6 9.82 -10.98 -3.13
CA ASP A 6 10.63 -10.68 -1.94
C ASP A 6 10.58 -9.19 -1.58
N TYR A 7 9.38 -8.70 -1.29
CA TYR A 7 9.16 -7.31 -0.91
C TYR A 7 9.83 -6.95 0.43
N TRP A 8 10.20 -7.95 1.24
CA TRP A 8 10.84 -7.73 2.53
C TRP A 8 12.29 -7.28 2.41
N LYS A 9 13.03 -7.84 1.43
CA LYS A 9 14.35 -7.35 1.08
C LYS A 9 14.31 -5.88 0.66
N GLU A 10 13.40 -5.54 -0.24
CA GLU A 10 13.23 -4.18 -0.76
C GLU A 10 12.88 -3.17 0.34
N LEU A 11 11.95 -3.53 1.23
CA LEU A 11 11.57 -2.67 2.36
C LEU A 11 12.72 -2.46 3.37
N ARG A 12 13.60 -3.44 3.54
CA ARG A 12 14.79 -3.31 4.39
C ARG A 12 15.84 -2.40 3.76
N GLU A 13 16.03 -2.49 2.45
CA GLU A 13 17.03 -1.70 1.72
C GLU A 13 16.56 -0.26 1.46
N SER A 14 15.24 -0.03 1.41
CA SER A 14 14.67 1.27 1.06
C SER A 14 13.63 1.78 2.08
N PRO A 15 14.07 2.42 3.19
CA PRO A 15 13.19 2.96 4.22
C PRO A 15 12.16 3.98 3.72
N SER A 16 12.44 4.68 2.61
CA SER A 16 11.49 5.60 1.97
C SER A 16 10.28 4.86 1.40
N GLN A 17 10.46 3.65 0.90
CA GLN A 17 9.37 2.84 0.32
C GLN A 17 8.46 2.27 1.41
N MET A 18 9.05 1.91 2.56
CA MET A 18 8.26 1.56 3.75
C MET A 18 7.36 2.72 4.17
N LYS A 19 7.87 3.96 4.20
CA LYS A 19 7.07 5.13 4.53
C LYS A 19 5.89 5.31 3.57
N ILE A 20 6.11 5.14 2.27
CA ILE A 20 5.04 5.24 1.27
C ILE A 20 4.01 4.11 1.45
N CYS A 21 4.46 2.87 1.67
CA CYS A 21 3.56 1.75 1.91
C CYS A 21 2.64 1.98 3.12
N VAL A 22 3.20 2.52 4.22
CA VAL A 22 2.42 2.88 5.41
C VAL A 22 1.51 4.08 5.14
N ALA A 23 1.95 5.08 4.38
CA ALA A 23 1.13 6.22 4.00
C ALA A 23 -0.09 5.81 3.19
N ILE A 24 0.08 4.93 2.19
CA ILE A 24 -1.03 4.39 1.39
C ILE A 24 -2.03 3.66 2.27
N PHE A 25 -1.55 2.79 3.18
CA PHE A 25 -2.45 2.12 4.11
C PHE A 25 -3.23 3.13 4.97
N ALA A 26 -2.54 4.11 5.57
CA ALA A 26 -3.15 5.07 6.49
C ALA A 26 -4.13 6.03 5.78
N ASN A 27 -3.79 6.51 4.58
CA ASN A 27 -4.62 7.45 3.83
C ASN A 27 -5.88 6.79 3.28
N VAL A 28 -5.82 5.49 2.92
CA VAL A 28 -6.97 4.73 2.43
C VAL A 28 -7.83 4.18 3.58
N LEU A 29 -7.27 4.01 4.77
CA LEU A 29 -8.00 3.46 5.92
C LEU A 29 -9.12 4.41 6.36
N GLU A 30 -10.34 3.91 6.32
CA GLU A 30 -11.52 4.57 6.84
C GLU A 30 -11.79 4.05 8.26
N LEU A 31 -12.12 4.98 9.16
CA LEU A 31 -12.48 4.69 10.54
C LEU A 31 -13.94 5.09 10.79
N ASP A 32 -14.63 4.32 11.62
CA ASP A 32 -15.96 4.67 12.12
C ASP A 32 -15.92 5.75 13.20
N GLU A 33 -17.09 6.12 13.74
CA GLU A 33 -17.22 7.13 14.80
C GLU A 33 -16.48 6.78 16.10
N ARG A 34 -16.10 5.51 16.29
CA ARG A 34 -15.37 5.01 17.46
C ARG A 34 -13.88 4.88 17.19
N GLY A 35 -13.43 5.17 15.96
CA GLY A 35 -12.05 5.02 15.52
C GLY A 35 -11.69 3.60 15.10
N GLU A 36 -12.68 2.72 14.88
CA GLU A 36 -12.45 1.35 14.43
C GLU A 36 -12.40 1.29 12.90
N PRO A 37 -11.49 0.49 12.31
CA PRO A 37 -11.37 0.38 10.87
C PRO A 37 -12.60 -0.31 10.25
N VAL A 38 -13.09 0.24 9.13
CA VAL A 38 -14.24 -0.31 8.38
C VAL A 38 -13.88 -0.87 7.00
N ASN A 39 -12.66 -0.60 6.51
CA ASN A 39 -12.19 -0.99 5.19
C ASN A 39 -10.75 -1.54 5.21
N GLU A 40 -10.28 -2.12 6.31
CA GLU A 40 -8.88 -2.52 6.52
C GLU A 40 -8.34 -3.44 5.41
N LYS A 41 -9.18 -4.34 4.89
CA LYS A 41 -8.81 -5.23 3.78
C LYS A 41 -8.64 -4.48 2.46
N HIS A 42 -9.39 -3.40 2.26
CA HIS A 42 -9.20 -2.53 1.11
C HIS A 42 -7.90 -1.72 1.25
N ALA A 43 -7.66 -1.10 2.40
CA ALA A 43 -6.43 -0.36 2.67
C ALA A 43 -5.17 -1.26 2.57
N GLU A 44 -5.22 -2.48 3.13
CA GLU A 44 -4.16 -3.50 3.00
C GLU A 44 -3.91 -3.85 1.54
N ARG A 45 -4.98 -4.03 0.75
CA ARG A 45 -4.89 -4.35 -0.67
C ARG A 45 -4.25 -3.22 -1.48
N ARG A 46 -4.56 -1.96 -1.19
CA ARG A 46 -3.96 -0.79 -1.85
C ARG A 46 -2.46 -0.67 -1.54
N ALA A 47 -2.08 -0.84 -0.28
CA ALA A 47 -0.67 -0.87 0.12
C ALA A 47 0.09 -2.04 -0.55
N ALA A 48 -0.55 -3.21 -0.66
CA ALA A 48 0.03 -4.36 -1.37
C ALA A 48 0.16 -4.11 -2.89
N ALA A 49 -0.80 -3.42 -3.52
CA ALA A 49 -0.72 -3.06 -4.93
C ALA A 49 0.47 -2.12 -5.21
N TRP A 50 0.75 -1.19 -4.29
CA TRP A 50 1.96 -0.38 -4.34
C TRP A 50 3.24 -1.21 -4.24
N LEU A 51 3.34 -2.13 -3.27
CA LEU A 51 4.51 -2.99 -3.12
C LEU A 51 4.73 -3.86 -4.37
N TYR A 52 3.65 -4.40 -4.93
CA TYR A 52 3.70 -5.15 -6.18
C TYR A 52 4.29 -4.30 -7.30
N ARG A 53 3.78 -3.08 -7.49
CA ARG A 53 4.28 -2.13 -8.50
C ARG A 53 5.72 -1.73 -8.27
N TYR A 54 6.11 -1.48 -7.03
CA TYR A 54 7.48 -1.14 -6.70
C TYR A 54 8.45 -2.29 -7.05
N CYS A 55 8.08 -3.54 -6.73
CA CYS A 55 8.96 -4.70 -6.93
C CYS A 55 8.98 -5.20 -8.39
N THR A 56 7.87 -5.05 -9.12
CA THR A 56 7.71 -5.65 -10.47
C THR A 56 7.69 -4.63 -11.60
N GLY A 57 7.44 -3.35 -11.30
CA GLY A 57 7.22 -2.28 -12.28
C GLY A 57 5.79 -2.20 -12.82
N GLU A 58 4.91 -3.15 -12.49
CA GLU A 58 3.55 -3.25 -13.03
C GLU A 58 2.50 -3.23 -11.92
N LEU A 59 1.24 -2.90 -12.23
CA LEU A 59 0.15 -3.09 -11.26
C LEU A 59 -0.39 -4.52 -11.32
N PRO A 60 -0.89 -5.07 -10.19
CA PRO A 60 -1.60 -6.34 -10.23
C PRO A 60 -2.80 -6.26 -11.20
N PRO A 61 -3.10 -7.33 -11.97
CA PRO A 61 -4.20 -7.33 -12.91
C PRO A 61 -5.54 -6.94 -12.26
N GLY A 62 -6.20 -5.94 -12.83
CA GLY A 62 -7.51 -5.44 -12.36
C GLY A 62 -7.45 -4.43 -11.20
N GLU A 63 -6.25 -4.06 -10.72
CA GLU A 63 -6.10 -2.94 -9.79
C GLU A 63 -6.19 -1.60 -10.53
N PRO A 64 -6.88 -0.60 -9.96
CA PRO A 64 -6.77 0.77 -10.45
C PRO A 64 -5.38 1.34 -10.14
N ASP A 65 -5.01 2.39 -10.88
CA ASP A 65 -3.79 3.16 -10.61
C ASP A 65 -3.72 3.63 -9.16
N ILE A 66 -2.50 3.78 -8.64
CA ILE A 66 -2.28 4.39 -7.32
C ILE A 66 -2.45 5.89 -7.48
N GLU A 67 -3.46 6.45 -6.82
CA GLU A 67 -3.76 7.87 -6.91
C GLU A 67 -2.75 8.71 -6.10
N PRO A 68 -2.47 9.96 -6.53
CA PRO A 68 -1.48 10.80 -5.86
C PRO A 68 -1.71 11.04 -4.37
N TRP A 69 -2.97 11.10 -3.95
CA TRP A 69 -3.33 11.32 -2.54
C TRP A 69 -3.05 10.09 -1.69
N GLU A 70 -3.03 8.88 -2.25
CA GLU A 70 -2.78 7.64 -1.49
C GLU A 70 -1.37 7.67 -0.89
N TYR A 71 -0.35 8.15 -1.62
CA TYR A 71 1.04 8.18 -1.14
C TYR A 71 1.51 9.53 -0.60
N GLN A 72 0.61 10.50 -0.42
CA GLN A 72 0.97 11.77 0.21
C GLN A 72 1.37 11.58 1.67
N LEU A 73 2.46 12.26 2.06
CA LEU A 73 2.93 12.33 3.43
C LEU A 73 2.44 13.64 4.04
N HIS A 74 1.68 13.55 5.14
CA HIS A 74 1.15 14.69 5.90
C HIS A 74 2.00 15.00 7.13
#